data_AF-A0A8T2R1P7-F1
#
_entry.id   AF-A0A8T2R1P7-F1
#
_cell.length_a   1.000
_cell.length_b   1.000
_cell.length_c   1.000
_cell.angle_alpha   90.00
_cell.angle_beta   90.00
_cell.angle_gamma   90.00
#
_symmetry.space_group_name_H-M   'P 1'
#
loop_
_entity.id
_entity.type
_entity.pdbx_description
1 polymer ?
#
loop_
_entity_poly.entity_id
_entity_poly.type
_entity_poly.pdbx_seq_one_letter_code
_entity_poly.pdbx_strand_id
1 'polypeptide(L)'
;MSPIIVKLRDSAGICMAVNVLAMACLLMMLPNLGDAAISCSTVTNDIGGCATYLVNGGSPSGACCSGVKSLYGSTVSSRADRITACNCIKSLASNFGSSLKSSSVSGLPKACGVNLGYTISLSTNCASIP
;
A
#
# COMPACT_ATOMS: atom_id res chain seq x y z
N MET A 1 23.42 -3.92 17.00
CA MET A 1 24.24 -4.00 15.77
C MET A 1 23.51 -4.95 14.82
N SER A 2 22.82 -4.40 13.83
CA SER A 2 21.77 -5.12 13.09
C SER A 2 22.35 -6.07 12.03
N PRO A 3 21.73 -7.24 11.77
CA PRO A 3 22.21 -8.24 10.81
C PRO A 3 22.19 -7.78 9.33
N ILE A 4 21.63 -6.59 9.06
CA ILE A 4 21.46 -6.02 7.72
C ILE A 4 22.81 -5.59 7.10
N ILE A 5 23.75 -5.09 7.90
CA ILE A 5 25.08 -4.66 7.43
C ILE A 5 25.98 -5.83 7.02
N VAL A 6 25.72 -7.06 7.48
CA VAL A 6 26.48 -8.25 7.08
C VAL A 6 26.06 -8.70 5.68
N LYS A 7 24.75 -8.70 5.39
CA LYS A 7 24.19 -9.07 4.07
C LYS A 7 24.65 -8.15 2.93
N LEU A 8 24.94 -6.89 3.24
CA LEU A 8 25.44 -5.88 2.30
C LEU A 8 26.93 -6.05 1.97
N ARG A 9 27.73 -6.68 2.86
CA ARG A 9 29.16 -6.94 2.63
C ARG A 9 29.36 -8.07 1.63
N ASP A 10 28.53 -9.12 1.67
CA ASP A 10 28.68 -10.31 0.82
C ASP A 10 28.26 -10.07 -0.65
N SER A 11 27.41 -9.08 -0.94
CA SER A 11 26.97 -8.76 -2.31
C SER A 11 27.94 -7.84 -3.08
N ALA A 12 28.88 -7.20 -2.38
CA ALA A 12 29.93 -6.39 -3.00
C ALA A 12 31.08 -7.24 -3.58
N GLY A 13 31.06 -8.55 -3.36
CA GLY A 13 32.03 -9.52 -3.87
C GLY A 13 31.72 -10.09 -5.25
N ILE A 14 30.63 -9.71 -5.91
CA ILE A 14 30.37 -10.06 -7.31
C ILE A 14 31.12 -9.06 -8.20
N CYS A 15 32.43 -9.04 -8.00
CA CYS A 15 33.40 -8.38 -8.85
C CYS A 15 33.39 -9.02 -10.24
N MET A 16 33.43 -8.16 -11.26
CA MET A 16 34.31 -8.31 -12.42
C MET A 16 34.00 -9.38 -13.48
N ALA A 17 32.74 -9.61 -13.84
CA ALA A 17 32.41 -10.23 -15.12
C ALA A 17 31.03 -9.71 -15.52
N VAL A 18 30.78 -8.96 -16.60
CA VAL A 18 31.28 -9.11 -17.96
C VAL A 18 31.01 -7.77 -18.70
N ASN A 19 31.90 -7.44 -19.62
CA ASN A 19 32.26 -6.12 -20.10
C ASN A 19 31.38 -5.53 -21.23
N VAL A 20 30.05 -5.75 -21.27
CA VAL A 20 29.23 -5.40 -22.47
C VAL A 20 27.83 -4.86 -22.15
N LEU A 21 27.64 -3.99 -21.16
CA LEU A 21 26.35 -3.29 -20.93
C LEU A 21 26.55 -1.93 -20.21
N ALA A 22 27.62 -1.21 -20.57
CA ALA A 22 28.06 0.03 -19.91
C ALA A 22 27.13 1.26 -20.09
N MET A 23 25.94 1.12 -20.68
CA MET A 23 24.92 2.19 -20.76
C MET A 23 23.56 1.84 -20.14
N ALA A 24 23.42 0.71 -19.42
CA ALA A 24 22.16 0.35 -18.76
C ALA A 24 22.20 0.43 -17.22
N CYS A 25 23.39 0.47 -16.61
CA CYS A 25 23.53 0.45 -15.14
C CYS A 25 23.42 1.82 -14.44
N LEU A 26 23.40 2.94 -15.18
CA LEU A 26 23.25 4.27 -14.58
C LEU A 26 21.81 4.59 -14.14
N LEU A 27 20.82 3.78 -14.54
CA LEU A 27 19.42 3.96 -14.13
C LEU A 27 19.09 3.33 -12.77
N MET A 28 19.99 2.53 -12.18
CA MET A 28 19.78 1.90 -10.87
C MET A 28 20.29 2.74 -9.69
N MET A 29 20.90 3.89 -9.95
CA MET A 29 21.40 4.83 -8.93
C MET A 29 20.53 6.09 -8.80
N LEU A 30 19.29 6.05 -9.27
CA LEU A 30 18.31 7.03 -8.81
C LEU A 30 18.01 6.67 -7.36
N PRO A 31 18.30 7.54 -6.37
CA PRO A 31 17.73 7.35 -5.05
C PRO A 31 16.22 7.35 -5.25
N ASN A 32 15.58 6.21 -4.98
CA ASN A 32 14.14 6.16 -4.83
C ASN A 32 13.80 7.28 -3.83
N LEU A 33 13.20 8.36 -4.34
CA LEU A 33 12.72 9.46 -3.52
C LEU A 33 11.58 8.90 -2.68
N GLY A 34 11.94 8.33 -1.53
CA GLY A 34 11.05 7.63 -0.60
C GLY A 34 10.69 6.23 -1.08
N ASP A 35 11.43 5.21 -0.62
CA ASP A 35 10.83 3.89 -0.44
C ASP A 35 9.66 4.06 0.53
N ALA A 36 8.44 4.19 0.00
CA ALA A 36 7.26 3.93 0.80
C ALA A 36 7.44 2.51 1.33
N ALA A 37 7.38 2.35 2.66
CA ALA A 37 7.54 1.04 3.28
C ALA A 37 6.43 0.08 2.83
N ILE A 38 5.30 0.65 2.36
CA ILE A 38 4.18 -0.09 1.78
C ILE A 38 4.21 -0.11 0.25
N SER A 39 3.96 -1.30 -0.30
CA SER A 39 3.68 -1.53 -1.72
C SER A 39 2.19 -1.67 -2.02
N CYS A 40 1.76 -1.41 -3.26
CA CYS A 40 0.38 -1.66 -3.67
C CYS A 40 -0.03 -3.14 -3.59
N SER A 41 0.92 -4.07 -3.71
CA SER A 41 0.63 -5.50 -3.52
C SER A 41 0.23 -5.78 -2.06
N THR A 42 0.97 -5.22 -1.09
CA THR A 42 0.63 -5.30 0.34
C THR A 42 -0.78 -4.76 0.60
N VAL A 43 -1.08 -3.57 0.07
CA VAL A 43 -2.41 -2.95 0.19
C VAL A 43 -3.48 -3.89 -0.37
N THR A 44 -3.28 -4.39 -1.59
CA THR A 44 -4.25 -5.29 -2.25
C THR A 44 -4.52 -6.54 -1.42
N ASN A 45 -3.48 -7.14 -0.85
CA ASN A 45 -3.62 -8.32 0.00
C ASN A 45 -4.41 -8.01 1.28
N ASP A 46 -4.14 -6.87 1.91
CA ASP A 46 -4.83 -6.45 3.13
C ASP A 46 -6.33 -6.19 2.89
N ILE A 47 -6.70 -5.56 1.77
CA ILE A 47 -8.12 -5.27 1.47
C ILE A 47 -8.82 -6.33 0.61
N GLY A 48 -8.12 -7.37 0.15
CA GLY A 48 -8.68 -8.41 -0.72
C GLY A 48 -9.90 -9.12 -0.11
N GLY A 49 -9.86 -9.38 1.20
CA GLY A 49 -10.97 -9.98 1.94
C GLY A 49 -12.23 -9.10 2.05
N CYS A 50 -12.16 -7.83 1.62
CA CYS A 50 -13.25 -6.87 1.74
C CYS A 50 -14.13 -6.76 0.49
N ALA A 51 -13.78 -7.41 -0.63
CA ALA A 51 -14.47 -7.26 -1.91
C ALA A 51 -16.00 -7.46 -1.81
N THR A 52 -16.45 -8.52 -1.13
CA THR A 52 -17.87 -8.80 -0.95
C THR A 52 -18.60 -7.69 -0.18
N TYR A 53 -17.99 -7.14 0.87
CA TYR A 53 -18.58 -6.04 1.64
C TYR A 53 -18.62 -4.74 0.83
N LEU A 54 -17.57 -4.47 0.06
CA LEU A 54 -17.48 -3.26 -0.76
C LEU A 54 -18.54 -3.22 -1.87
N VAL A 55 -18.97 -4.38 -2.38
CA VAL A 55 -20.01 -4.51 -3.41
C VAL A 55 -21.41 -4.68 -2.78
N ASN A 56 -21.57 -5.57 -1.80
CA ASN A 56 -22.88 -5.94 -1.28
C ASN A 56 -23.29 -5.15 -0.03
N GLY A 57 -22.34 -4.55 0.69
CA GLY A 57 -22.57 -3.93 2.00
C GLY A 57 -22.73 -4.98 3.11
N GLY A 58 -23.52 -4.66 4.14
CA GLY A 58 -23.74 -5.55 5.28
C GLY A 58 -22.69 -5.35 6.38
N SER A 59 -22.18 -6.45 6.93
CA SER A 59 -21.09 -6.43 7.92
C SER A 59 -19.80 -6.98 7.31
N PRO A 60 -18.65 -6.30 7.50
CA PRO A 60 -17.37 -6.81 7.02
C PRO A 60 -17.00 -8.11 7.74
N SER A 61 -16.35 -9.03 7.03
CA SER A 61 -15.84 -10.27 7.62
C SER A 61 -14.70 -10.00 8.59
N GLY A 62 -14.43 -10.94 9.50
CA GLY A 62 -13.27 -10.86 10.39
C GLY A 62 -11.95 -10.72 9.62
N ALA A 63 -11.79 -11.47 8.52
CA ALA A 63 -10.62 -11.38 7.64
C ALA A 63 -10.47 -9.99 7.00
N CYS A 64 -11.56 -9.40 6.51
CA CYS A 64 -11.56 -8.04 5.98
C CYS A 64 -11.10 -7.03 7.03
N CYS A 65 -11.67 -7.09 8.24
CA CYS A 65 -11.30 -6.14 9.29
C CYS A 65 -9.89 -6.34 9.84
N SER A 66 -9.38 -7.58 9.88
CA SER A 66 -7.98 -7.83 10.20
C SER A 66 -7.05 -7.14 9.21
N GLY A 67 -7.32 -7.28 7.90
CA GLY A 67 -6.54 -6.61 6.87
C GLY A 67 -6.62 -5.09 6.92
N VAL A 68 -7.82 -4.51 7.12
CA VAL A 68 -8.00 -3.06 7.31
C VAL A 68 -7.18 -2.54 8.52
N LYS A 69 -7.15 -3.28 9.62
CA LYS A 69 -6.36 -2.93 10.81
C LYS A 69 -4.85 -3.05 10.55
N SER A 70 -4.40 -4.09 9.85
CA SER A 70 -3.00 -4.25 9.45
C SER A 70 -2.53 -3.09 8.56
N LEU A 71 -3.34 -2.72 7.56
CA LEU A 71 -3.04 -1.60 6.68
C LEU A 71 -3.01 -0.27 7.44
N TYR A 72 -3.96 -0.06 8.36
CA TYR A 72 -3.94 1.11 9.24
C TYR A 72 -2.68 1.17 10.10
N GLY A 73 -2.32 0.08 10.79
CA GLY A 73 -1.12 0.02 11.62
C GLY A 73 0.17 0.28 10.84
N SER A 74 0.20 -0.11 9.57
CA SER A 74 1.36 0.09 8.69
C SER A 74 1.45 1.51 8.11
N THR A 75 0.38 2.31 8.16
CA THR A 75 0.33 3.66 7.58
C THR A 75 0.13 4.78 8.61
N VAL A 76 -0.32 4.47 9.83
CA VAL A 76 -0.72 5.48 10.84
C VAL A 76 0.39 6.48 11.17
N SER A 77 1.65 6.06 11.17
CA SER A 77 2.80 6.89 11.55
C SER A 77 3.42 7.64 10.36
N SER A 78 2.96 7.43 9.13
CA SER A 78 3.62 7.94 7.92
C SER A 78 2.62 8.48 6.90
N ARG A 79 2.67 9.80 6.67
CA ARG A 79 1.86 10.45 5.64
C ARG A 79 2.18 9.91 4.25
N ALA A 80 3.46 9.65 3.97
CA ALA A 80 3.88 9.09 2.69
C ALA A 80 3.22 7.73 2.44
N ASP A 81 3.22 6.84 3.44
CA ASP A 81 2.58 5.52 3.31
C ASP A 81 1.06 5.62 3.19
N ARG A 82 0.40 6.58 3.87
CA ARG A 82 -1.04 6.86 3.69
C ARG A 82 -1.35 7.30 2.26
N ILE A 83 -0.55 8.20 1.69
CA ILE A 83 -0.71 8.67 0.31
C ILE A 83 -0.54 7.50 -0.66
N THR A 84 0.51 6.69 -0.48
CA THR A 84 0.75 5.48 -1.28
C THR A 84 -0.43 4.52 -1.18
N ALA A 85 -0.85 4.15 0.03
CA ALA A 85 -1.98 3.25 0.24
C ALA A 85 -3.26 3.77 -0.39
N CYS A 86 -3.57 5.07 -0.25
CA CYS A 86 -4.73 5.69 -0.89
C CYS A 86 -4.68 5.57 -2.42
N ASN A 87 -3.53 5.87 -3.04
CA ASN A 87 -3.37 5.76 -4.48
C ASN A 87 -3.53 4.30 -4.96
N CYS A 88 -3.00 3.33 -4.21
CA CYS A 88 -3.17 1.91 -4.51
C CYS A 88 -4.65 1.49 -4.41
N ILE A 89 -5.35 1.88 -3.34
CA ILE A 89 -6.79 1.61 -3.15
C ILE A 89 -7.60 2.23 -4.29
N LYS A 90 -7.28 3.46 -4.69
CA LYS A 90 -7.97 4.15 -5.78
C LYS A 90 -7.82 3.40 -7.10
N SER A 91 -6.61 2.97 -7.44
CA SER A 91 -6.35 2.16 -8.64
C SER A 91 -7.07 0.81 -8.60
N LEU A 92 -7.10 0.15 -7.43
CA LEU A 92 -7.84 -1.10 -7.25
C LEU A 92 -9.35 -0.88 -7.41
N ALA A 93 -9.88 0.20 -6.84
CA ALA A 93 -11.29 0.56 -6.93
C ALA A 93 -11.72 0.79 -8.38
N SER A 94 -10.85 1.34 -9.23
CA SER A 94 -11.10 1.48 -10.66
C SER A 94 -11.39 0.16 -11.37
N ASN A 95 -10.81 -0.97 -10.90
CA ASN A 95 -11.08 -2.29 -11.48
C ASN A 95 -12.49 -2.82 -11.18
N PHE A 96 -13.11 -2.34 -10.10
CA PHE A 96 -14.50 -2.70 -9.74
C PHE A 96 -15.53 -1.76 -10.38
N GLY A 97 -15.10 -0.65 -10.98
CA GLY A 97 -15.97 0.32 -11.64
C GLY A 97 -17.13 0.78 -10.75
N SER A 98 -18.34 0.78 -11.33
CA SER A 98 -19.58 1.23 -10.66
C SER A 98 -20.16 0.20 -9.67
N SER A 99 -19.55 -0.97 -9.51
CA SER A 99 -20.06 -2.02 -8.60
C SER A 99 -19.79 -1.73 -7.12
N LEU A 100 -18.91 -0.77 -6.81
CA LEU A 100 -18.60 -0.40 -5.44
C LEU A 100 -19.68 0.50 -4.84
N LYS A 101 -20.14 0.15 -3.64
CA LYS A 101 -21.01 1.01 -2.84
C LYS A 101 -20.17 2.08 -2.14
N SER A 102 -20.38 3.34 -2.51
CA SER A 102 -19.66 4.49 -1.90
C SER A 102 -19.80 4.54 -0.37
N SER A 103 -20.98 4.16 0.16
CA SER A 103 -21.21 4.06 1.60
C SER A 103 -20.42 2.94 2.26
N SER A 104 -20.23 1.80 1.59
CA SER A 104 -19.36 0.71 2.08
C SER A 104 -17.91 1.15 2.08
N VAL A 105 -17.43 1.80 1.02
CA VAL A 105 -16.04 2.29 0.93
C VAL A 105 -15.72 3.27 2.08
N SER A 106 -16.58 4.26 2.28
CA SER A 106 -16.39 5.29 3.32
C SER A 106 -16.66 4.79 4.74
N GLY A 107 -17.56 3.80 4.89
CA GLY A 107 -17.90 3.19 6.16
C GLY A 107 -16.91 2.12 6.64
N LEU A 108 -16.17 1.48 5.73
CA LEU A 108 -15.35 0.30 6.04
C LEU A 108 -14.39 0.51 7.24
N PRO A 109 -13.60 1.60 7.32
CA PRO A 109 -12.68 1.79 8.44
C PRO A 109 -13.43 1.81 9.78
N LYS A 110 -14.51 2.59 9.87
CA LYS A 110 -15.34 2.69 11.07
C LYS A 110 -16.03 1.38 11.41
N ALA A 111 -16.56 0.66 10.42
CA ALA A 111 -17.17 -0.65 10.60
C ALA A 111 -16.19 -1.70 11.15
N CYS A 112 -14.89 -1.53 10.88
CA CYS A 112 -13.82 -2.36 11.42
C CYS A 112 -13.18 -1.81 12.71
N GLY A 113 -13.73 -0.74 13.30
CA GLY A 113 -13.21 -0.12 14.52
C GLY A 113 -11.93 0.69 14.33
N VAL A 114 -11.62 1.10 13.11
CA VAL A 114 -10.47 1.95 12.78
C VAL A 114 -10.94 3.41 12.65
N ASN A 115 -10.29 4.31 13.39
CA ASN A 115 -10.51 5.75 13.28
C ASN A 115 -9.35 6.41 12.52
N LEU A 116 -9.62 6.88 11.31
CA LEU A 116 -8.62 7.54 10.47
C LEU A 116 -8.46 9.04 10.78
N GLY A 117 -9.44 9.68 11.43
CA GLY A 117 -9.48 11.14 11.56
C GLY A 117 -9.82 11.89 10.26
N TYR A 118 -10.02 11.18 9.14
CA TYR A 118 -10.47 11.71 7.85
C TYR A 118 -11.37 10.69 7.12
N THR A 119 -12.04 11.14 6.07
CA THR A 119 -12.97 10.31 5.28
C THR A 119 -12.33 9.88 3.96
N ILE A 120 -12.47 8.59 3.64
CA ILE A 120 -12.08 8.02 2.34
C ILE A 120 -13.35 7.75 1.53
N SER A 121 -13.32 8.13 0.26
CA SER A 121 -14.36 7.92 -0.74
C SER A 121 -13.70 7.60 -2.08
N LEU A 122 -14.48 7.11 -3.03
CA LEU A 122 -14.00 6.82 -4.40
C LEU A 122 -13.40 8.05 -5.11
N SER A 123 -13.77 9.26 -4.68
CA SER A 123 -13.28 10.54 -5.21
C SER A 123 -12.27 11.25 -4.30
N THR A 124 -11.81 10.62 -3.21
CA THR A 124 -10.86 11.26 -2.29
C THR A 124 -9.58 11.67 -3.03
N ASN A 125 -9.16 12.92 -2.79
CA ASN A 125 -7.86 13.39 -3.23
C ASN A 125 -6.79 12.87 -2.27
N CYS A 126 -6.03 11.86 -2.70
CA CYS A 126 -5.00 11.22 -1.87
C CYS A 126 -3.90 12.19 -1.42
N ALA A 127 -3.60 13.24 -2.18
CA ALA A 127 -2.59 14.24 -1.81
C ALA A 127 -3.00 15.09 -0.59
N SER A 128 -4.30 15.17 -0.30
CA SER A 128 -4.87 15.95 0.80
C SER A 128 -5.00 15.15 2.10
N ILE A 129 -4.66 13.85 2.11
CA ILE A 129 -4.70 13.03 3.32
C ILE A 129 -3.66 13.57 4.32
N PRO A 130 -4.04 13.85 5.58
CA PRO A 130 -3.16 14.38 6.61
C PRO A 130 -1.93 13.50 6.81
#